data_AF-A0A1C5XJ39-F1
#
_entry.id   AF-A0A1C5XJ39-F1
#
_cell.length_a   1.000
_cell.length_b   1.000
_cell.length_c   1.000
_cell.angle_alpha   90.00
_cell.angle_beta   90.00
_cell.angle_gamma   90.00
#
_symmetry.space_group_name_H-M   'P 1'
#
loop_
_entity.id
_entity.type
_entity.pdbx_description
1 polymer ?
#
loop_
_entity_poly.entity_id
_entity_poly.type
_entity_poly.pdbx_seq_one_letter_code
_entity_poly.pdbx_strand_id
1 'polypeptide(L)'
;MYLLEGKPVPDYATFARFRSIHFAPCAKRILAEMSNLLYELGEISGESIFIDGTKIETCANKYTFVWKKAVTKNQEKLLIKIADLIAECEQLYGIQIVYGDTVKMKHVKRLRKKLYALKQEENIVFVHGIGKRKTRLQKNIETLEDYLDRLKGYTKKLHICGKRNSYSKTDPDATFMRMKEDAMGNGQLKPVFNLQHGVDSEYIVWLTVGPQPTDTQFWIVLKYGFFTKKTIVSIDTAQLYRENREKGSCRFTIY
;
A
#
# COMPACT_ATOMS: atom_id res chain seq x y z
N MET A 1 -5.77 -20.24 35.46
CA MET A 1 -6.68 -19.86 34.36
C MET A 1 -7.87 -19.12 34.99
N TYR A 2 -8.23 -17.91 34.54
CA TYR A 2 -9.27 -17.11 35.23
C TYR A 2 -10.61 -17.85 35.41
N LEU A 3 -10.92 -18.77 34.47
CA LEU A 3 -12.08 -19.67 34.48
C LEU A 3 -12.16 -20.61 35.69
N LEU A 4 -11.02 -20.95 36.32
CA LEU A 4 -10.94 -21.94 37.41
C LEU A 4 -10.56 -21.31 38.77
N GLU A 5 -10.21 -20.01 38.79
CA GLU A 5 -9.66 -19.32 39.98
C GLU A 5 -10.63 -18.30 40.60
N GLY A 6 -11.90 -18.24 40.15
CA GLY A 6 -12.88 -17.28 40.66
C GLY A 6 -12.53 -15.81 40.38
N LYS A 7 -11.60 -15.55 39.44
CA LYS A 7 -11.19 -14.20 39.06
C LYS A 7 -12.26 -13.56 38.19
N PRO A 8 -12.44 -12.22 38.26
CA PRO A 8 -13.37 -11.52 37.39
C PRO A 8 -12.99 -11.75 35.92
N VAL A 9 -14.01 -11.86 35.06
CA VAL A 9 -13.82 -12.04 33.63
C VAL A 9 -13.00 -10.87 33.08
N PRO A 10 -11.90 -11.11 32.36
CA PRO A 10 -11.11 -10.04 31.76
C PRO A 10 -11.97 -9.19 30.83
N ASP A 11 -11.79 -7.87 30.90
CA ASP A 11 -12.50 -6.96 30.01
C ASP A 11 -11.96 -7.01 28.56
N TYR A 12 -12.72 -6.41 27.64
CA TYR A 12 -12.32 -6.31 26.23
C TYR A 12 -10.94 -5.67 26.05
N ALA A 13 -10.63 -4.64 26.85
CA ALA A 13 -9.35 -3.93 26.79
C ALA A 13 -8.18 -4.85 27.17
N THR A 14 -8.37 -5.75 28.12
CA THR A 14 -7.38 -6.73 28.55
C THR A 14 -7.10 -7.75 27.45
N PHE A 15 -8.14 -8.30 26.82
CA PHE A 15 -7.96 -9.18 25.65
C PHE A 15 -7.28 -8.47 24.48
N ALA A 16 -7.63 -7.21 24.21
CA ALA A 16 -7.01 -6.41 23.16
C ALA A 16 -5.50 -6.19 23.43
N ARG A 17 -5.14 -5.79 24.65
CA ARG A 17 -3.73 -5.64 25.09
C ARG A 17 -2.97 -6.95 25.03
N PHE A 18 -3.56 -8.05 25.48
CA PHE A 18 -2.93 -9.37 25.37
C PHE A 18 -2.62 -9.71 23.92
N ARG A 19 -3.61 -9.58 23.03
CA ARG A 19 -3.44 -9.87 21.60
C ARG A 19 -2.37 -9.00 20.95
N SER A 20 -2.37 -7.68 21.20
CA SER A 20 -1.50 -6.74 20.49
C SER A 20 -0.10 -6.61 21.10
N ILE A 21 0.03 -6.63 22.42
CA ILE A 21 1.29 -6.36 23.13
C ILE A 21 2.01 -7.67 23.48
N HIS A 22 1.29 -8.68 23.96
CA HIS A 22 1.91 -9.89 24.51
C HIS A 22 1.97 -11.03 23.48
N PHE A 23 0.88 -11.29 22.77
CA PHE A 23 0.78 -12.42 21.84
C PHE A 23 1.37 -12.10 20.47
N ALA A 24 1.07 -10.93 19.88
CA ALA A 24 1.54 -10.60 18.53
C ALA A 24 3.06 -10.75 18.32
N PRO A 25 3.94 -10.37 19.28
CA PRO A 25 5.38 -10.55 19.12
C PRO A 25 5.84 -12.02 19.06
N CYS A 26 5.14 -12.93 19.73
CA CYS A 26 5.52 -14.35 19.82
C CYS A 26 4.66 -15.28 18.94
N ALA A 27 3.52 -14.82 18.42
CA ALA A 27 2.55 -15.63 17.68
C ALA A 27 3.18 -16.45 16.55
N LYS A 28 4.06 -15.83 15.75
CA LYS A 28 4.76 -16.50 14.64
C LYS A 28 5.69 -17.61 15.12
N ARG A 29 6.40 -17.37 16.23
CA ARG A 29 7.32 -18.36 16.82
C ARG A 29 6.54 -19.53 17.38
N ILE A 30 5.48 -19.26 18.15
CA ILE A 30 4.62 -20.29 18.73
C ILE A 30 4.02 -21.16 17.63
N LEU A 31 3.51 -20.58 16.54
CA LEU A 31 2.99 -21.36 15.43
C LEU A 31 4.05 -22.31 14.85
N ALA A 32 5.26 -21.82 14.61
CA ALA A 32 6.37 -22.64 14.09
C ALA A 32 6.78 -23.76 15.06
N GLU A 33 6.89 -23.46 16.35
CA GLU A 33 7.21 -24.45 17.40
C GLU A 33 6.13 -25.54 17.48
N MET A 34 4.84 -25.16 17.42
CA MET A 34 3.73 -26.11 17.42
C MET A 34 3.74 -27.00 16.18
N SER A 35 4.00 -26.44 15.00
CA SER A 35 4.12 -27.23 13.78
C SER A 35 5.29 -28.21 13.83
N ASN A 36 6.44 -27.81 14.37
CA ASN A 36 7.58 -28.71 14.56
C ASN A 36 7.25 -29.85 15.54
N LEU A 37 6.57 -29.54 16.64
CA LEU A 37 6.14 -30.55 17.60
C LEU A 37 5.19 -31.57 16.95
N LEU A 38 4.21 -31.10 16.18
CA LEU A 38 3.30 -31.98 15.44
C LEU A 38 4.04 -32.87 14.43
N TYR A 39 5.09 -32.34 13.80
CA TYR A 39 5.92 -33.11 12.88
C TYR A 39 6.71 -34.20 13.61
N GLU A 40 7.33 -33.87 14.74
CA GLU A 40 8.08 -34.83 15.57
C GLU A 40 7.18 -35.95 16.11
N LEU A 41 5.91 -35.64 16.41
CA LEU A 41 4.91 -36.61 16.84
C LEU A 41 4.36 -37.47 15.68
N GLY A 42 4.68 -37.13 14.43
CA GLY A 42 4.15 -37.83 13.25
C GLY A 42 2.70 -37.47 12.90
N GLU A 43 2.15 -36.41 13.52
CA GLU A 43 0.78 -35.94 13.28
C GLU A 43 0.67 -35.21 11.93
N ILE A 44 1.73 -34.53 11.50
CA ILE A 44 1.80 -33.89 10.18
C ILE A 44 2.89 -34.55 9.32
N SER A 45 2.60 -34.67 8.02
CA SER A 45 3.48 -35.38 7.07
C SER A 45 4.69 -34.56 6.65
N GLY A 46 4.51 -33.24 6.51
CA GLY A 46 5.46 -32.34 5.85
C GLY A 46 5.62 -32.61 4.35
N GLU A 47 4.83 -33.51 3.76
CA GLU A 47 4.92 -33.92 2.35
C GLU A 47 3.84 -33.26 1.49
N SER A 48 2.65 -33.09 2.07
CA SER A 48 1.50 -32.50 1.40
C SER A 48 0.95 -31.33 2.19
N ILE A 49 0.47 -30.31 1.49
CA ILE A 49 -0.11 -29.13 2.12
C ILE A 49 -1.27 -28.63 1.27
N PHE A 50 -2.43 -28.47 1.90
CA PHE A 50 -3.63 -27.92 1.30
C PHE A 50 -3.67 -26.42 1.57
N ILE A 51 -3.93 -25.62 0.54
CA ILE A 51 -3.98 -24.17 0.66
C ILE A 51 -5.42 -23.73 0.54
N ASP A 52 -5.85 -22.88 1.45
CA ASP A 52 -7.09 -22.14 1.27
C ASP A 52 -6.92 -20.66 1.65
N GLY A 53 -7.70 -19.83 0.97
CA GLY A 53 -7.64 -18.38 1.05
C GLY A 53 -9.00 -17.79 1.34
N THR A 54 -9.05 -16.90 2.33
CA THR A 54 -10.23 -16.10 2.60
C THR A 54 -9.91 -14.61 2.58
N LYS A 55 -10.87 -13.82 2.17
CA LYS A 55 -10.74 -12.37 2.06
C LYS A 55 -11.46 -11.74 3.24
N ILE A 56 -10.75 -10.93 4.01
CA ILE A 56 -11.26 -10.30 5.24
C ILE A 56 -11.43 -8.80 5.02
N GLU A 57 -12.68 -8.32 5.09
CA GLU A 57 -12.97 -6.89 4.98
C GLU A 57 -12.34 -6.12 6.14
N THR A 58 -11.74 -4.99 5.80
CA THR A 58 -11.11 -4.09 6.78
C THR A 58 -12.15 -3.18 7.41
N CYS A 59 -11.88 -2.67 8.61
CA CYS A 59 -12.67 -1.59 9.22
C CYS A 59 -12.32 -0.23 8.58
N ALA A 60 -12.44 -0.16 7.26
CA ALA A 60 -12.13 1.03 6.49
C ALA A 60 -13.38 1.55 5.78
N ASN A 61 -13.38 2.83 5.44
CA ASN A 61 -14.50 3.40 4.70
C ASN A 61 -14.55 2.81 3.28
N LYS A 62 -15.66 2.11 3.00
CA LYS A 62 -15.94 1.34 1.78
C LYS A 62 -15.90 2.16 0.48
N TYR A 63 -16.01 3.49 0.57
CA TYR A 63 -16.10 4.39 -0.59
C TYR A 63 -14.84 5.21 -0.84
N THR A 64 -13.80 5.07 0.00
CA THR A 64 -12.62 5.94 -0.06
C THR A 64 -11.38 5.22 -0.58
N PHE A 65 -11.21 5.21 -1.90
CA PHE A 65 -10.10 4.53 -2.56
C PHE A 65 -9.11 5.48 -3.25
N VAL A 66 -7.90 4.96 -3.45
CA VAL A 66 -6.89 5.56 -4.32
C VAL A 66 -6.41 4.51 -5.31
N TRP A 67 -6.54 4.80 -6.60
CA TRP A 67 -6.06 3.94 -7.69
C TRP A 67 -4.75 4.48 -8.25
N LYS A 68 -3.72 3.63 -8.29
CA LYS A 68 -2.40 4.00 -8.82
C LYS A 68 -2.49 4.54 -10.25
N LYS A 69 -3.19 3.83 -11.13
CA LYS A 69 -3.40 4.23 -12.53
C LYS A 69 -4.06 5.61 -12.66
N ALA A 70 -5.06 5.90 -11.83
CA ALA A 70 -5.73 7.21 -11.83
C ALA A 70 -4.80 8.32 -11.31
N VAL A 71 -4.02 8.05 -10.26
CA VAL A 71 -3.04 8.99 -9.72
C VAL A 71 -1.95 9.29 -10.75
N THR A 72 -1.38 8.27 -11.39
CA THR A 72 -0.36 8.43 -12.44
C THR A 72 -0.88 9.26 -13.61
N LYS A 73 -2.05 8.92 -14.16
CA LYS A 73 -2.66 9.68 -15.26
C LYS A 73 -2.94 11.14 -14.90
N ASN A 74 -3.39 11.39 -13.67
CA ASN A 74 -3.64 12.76 -13.20
C ASN A 74 -2.34 13.53 -12.95
N GLN A 75 -1.28 12.86 -12.51
CA GLN A 75 0.05 13.45 -12.36
C GLN A 75 0.63 13.84 -13.73
N GLU A 76 0.54 12.97 -14.73
CA GLU A 76 0.99 13.26 -16.11
C GLU A 76 0.26 14.48 -16.68
N LYS A 77 -1.07 14.53 -16.56
CA LYS A 77 -1.86 15.70 -16.96
C LYS A 77 -1.45 16.97 -16.24
N LEU A 78 -1.10 16.88 -14.96
CA LEU A 78 -0.64 18.03 -14.19
C LEU A 78 0.73 18.52 -14.67
N LEU A 79 1.64 17.61 -15.03
CA LEU A 79 2.95 17.97 -15.56
C LEU A 79 2.85 18.73 -16.89
N ILE A 80 1.91 18.36 -17.76
CA ILE A 80 1.62 19.11 -19.00
C ILE A 80 1.16 20.53 -18.66
N LYS A 81 0.18 20.69 -17.75
CA LYS A 81 -0.29 22.02 -17.32
C LYS A 81 0.79 22.88 -16.68
N ILE A 82 1.73 22.26 -15.97
CA ILE A 82 2.88 22.97 -15.41
C ILE A 82 3.81 23.45 -16.52
N ALA A 83 4.06 22.64 -17.56
CA ALA A 83 4.85 23.07 -18.71
C ALA A 83 4.20 24.26 -19.43
N ASP A 84 2.88 24.21 -19.66
CA ASP A 84 2.12 25.32 -20.24
C ASP A 84 2.24 26.60 -19.39
N LEU A 85 2.11 26.47 -18.06
CA LEU A 85 2.26 27.59 -17.12
C LEU A 85 3.68 28.16 -17.11
N ILE A 86 4.71 27.30 -17.24
CA ILE A 86 6.10 27.75 -17.39
C ILE A 86 6.21 28.58 -18.66
N ALA A 87 5.79 28.06 -19.82
CA ALA A 87 5.84 28.76 -21.10
C ALA A 87 5.12 30.12 -21.06
N GLU A 88 3.94 30.18 -20.43
CA GLU A 88 3.22 31.44 -20.21
C GLU A 88 4.05 32.42 -19.36
N CYS A 89 4.66 31.94 -18.27
CA CYS A 89 5.52 32.79 -17.43
C CYS A 89 6.81 33.25 -18.15
N GLU A 90 7.37 32.43 -19.04
CA GLU A 90 8.55 32.83 -19.84
C GLU A 90 8.17 33.97 -20.79
N GLN A 91 7.01 33.89 -21.44
CA GLN A 91 6.51 34.94 -22.34
C GLN A 91 6.14 36.23 -21.61
N LEU A 92 5.49 36.12 -20.45
CA LEU A 92 5.00 37.29 -19.72
C LEU A 92 6.07 38.04 -18.93
N TYR A 93 7.04 37.30 -18.37
CA TYR A 93 7.98 37.85 -17.39
C TYR A 93 9.44 37.71 -17.80
N GLY A 94 9.74 37.15 -18.98
CA GLY A 94 11.11 36.88 -19.43
C GLY A 94 11.84 35.84 -18.57
N ILE A 95 11.11 35.06 -17.76
CA ILE A 95 11.69 34.07 -16.86
C ILE A 95 12.08 32.83 -17.66
N GLN A 96 13.38 32.52 -17.75
CA GLN A 96 13.80 31.25 -18.36
C GLN A 96 13.99 30.12 -17.33
N ILE A 97 13.38 28.97 -17.62
CA ILE A 97 13.54 27.73 -16.86
C ILE A 97 13.91 26.60 -17.80
N VAL A 98 15.20 26.25 -17.77
CA VAL A 98 15.68 25.07 -18.48
C VAL A 98 15.17 23.80 -17.77
N TYR A 99 14.41 22.99 -18.49
CA TYR A 99 14.11 21.60 -18.19
C TYR A 99 14.31 20.78 -19.47
N GLY A 100 14.69 19.49 -19.32
CA GLY A 100 14.80 18.57 -20.46
C GLY A 100 13.41 18.08 -20.87
N ASP A 101 13.27 16.81 -21.24
CA ASP A 101 11.99 16.28 -21.73
C ASP A 101 10.86 16.26 -20.68
N THR A 102 11.19 16.30 -19.39
CA THR A 102 10.19 16.19 -18.30
C THR A 102 10.37 17.24 -17.21
N VAL A 103 9.26 17.90 -16.87
CA VAL A 103 9.20 18.82 -15.74
C VAL A 103 9.24 18.04 -14.43
N LYS A 104 10.24 18.37 -13.60
CA LYS A 104 10.41 17.83 -12.24
C LYS A 104 10.07 18.89 -11.18
N MET A 105 9.78 18.44 -9.96
CA MET A 105 9.49 19.29 -8.80
C MET A 105 10.50 20.42 -8.59
N LYS A 106 11.78 20.20 -8.90
CA LYS A 106 12.84 21.22 -8.79
C LYS A 106 12.60 22.44 -9.69
N HIS A 107 12.06 22.25 -10.89
CA HIS A 107 11.78 23.33 -11.84
C HIS A 107 10.61 24.19 -11.37
N VAL A 108 9.55 23.54 -10.85
CA VAL A 108 8.39 24.22 -10.24
C VAL A 108 8.81 25.09 -9.05
N LYS A 109 9.66 24.55 -8.16
CA LYS A 109 10.21 25.32 -7.03
C LYS A 109 11.07 26.51 -7.49
N ARG A 110 11.83 26.36 -8.57
CA ARG A 110 12.64 27.44 -9.16
C ARG A 110 11.73 28.52 -9.77
N LEU A 111 10.67 28.14 -10.49
CA LEU A 111 9.68 29.09 -11.00
C LEU A 111 9.06 29.89 -9.87
N ARG A 112 8.62 29.20 -8.81
CA ARG A 112 8.04 29.83 -7.62
C ARG A 112 8.97 30.90 -7.06
N LYS A 113 10.25 30.59 -6.84
CA LYS A 113 11.22 31.58 -6.33
C LYS A 113 11.31 32.82 -7.21
N LYS A 114 11.38 32.63 -8.54
CA LYS A 114 11.45 33.75 -9.50
C LYS A 114 10.18 34.60 -9.51
N LEU A 115 9.00 33.98 -9.48
CA LEU A 115 7.73 34.73 -9.43
C LEU A 115 7.58 35.54 -8.13
N TYR A 116 8.06 35.01 -7.00
CA TYR A 116 8.05 35.76 -5.73
C TYR A 116 9.09 36.89 -5.71
N ALA A 117 10.22 36.75 -6.38
CA ALA A 117 11.18 37.84 -6.56
C ALA A 117 10.56 38.98 -7.40
N LEU A 118 9.94 38.64 -8.54
CA LEU A 118 9.18 39.60 -9.36
C LEU A 118 8.06 40.29 -8.59
N LYS A 119 7.34 39.55 -7.73
CA LYS A 119 6.33 40.15 -6.86
C LYS A 119 6.92 41.23 -5.95
N GLN A 120 8.13 41.00 -5.41
CA GLN A 120 8.81 41.96 -4.55
C GLN A 120 9.32 43.16 -5.35
N GLU A 121 9.89 42.93 -6.53
CA GLU A 121 10.37 43.98 -7.44
C GLU A 121 9.23 44.91 -7.90
N GLU A 122 8.07 44.34 -8.28
CA GLU A 122 6.88 45.10 -8.70
C GLU A 122 6.04 45.62 -7.51
N ASN A 123 6.46 45.34 -6.28
CA ASN A 123 5.77 45.70 -5.03
C ASN A 123 4.27 45.35 -5.02
N ILE A 124 3.92 44.16 -5.52
CA ILE A 124 2.52 43.72 -5.67
C ILE A 124 1.99 43.17 -4.33
N VAL A 125 0.98 43.84 -3.79
CA VAL A 125 0.20 43.36 -2.64
C VAL A 125 -0.90 42.41 -3.11
N PHE A 126 -0.97 41.23 -2.51
CA PHE A 126 -2.00 40.24 -2.85
C PHE A 126 -3.35 40.66 -2.29
N VAL A 127 -4.38 40.52 -3.11
CA VAL A 127 -5.76 40.81 -2.72
C VAL A 127 -6.56 39.53 -2.56
N HIS A 128 -7.35 39.45 -1.49
CA HIS A 128 -8.22 38.32 -1.17
C HIS A 128 -9.64 38.83 -0.91
N GLY A 129 -10.65 37.99 -1.19
CA GLY A 129 -12.06 38.31 -0.97
C GLY A 129 -12.88 38.59 -2.24
N ILE A 130 -14.19 38.67 -2.06
CA ILE A 130 -15.19 38.87 -3.12
C ILE A 130 -15.08 40.30 -3.67
N GLY A 131 -15.20 40.48 -4.98
CA GLY A 131 -15.12 41.79 -5.65
C GLY A 131 -13.71 42.36 -5.85
N LYS A 132 -12.65 41.65 -5.40
CA LYS A 132 -11.26 42.07 -5.63
C LYS A 132 -10.68 41.43 -6.90
N ARG A 133 -10.14 42.25 -7.81
CA ARG A 133 -9.49 41.79 -9.04
C ARG A 133 -8.02 41.44 -8.77
N LYS A 134 -7.70 40.15 -8.79
CA LYS A 134 -6.32 39.65 -8.66
C LYS A 134 -5.49 40.02 -9.88
N THR A 135 -4.23 40.40 -9.66
CA THR A 135 -3.25 40.60 -10.73
C THR A 135 -2.95 39.28 -11.44
N ARG A 136 -2.44 39.35 -12.68
CA ARG A 136 -2.06 38.13 -13.42
C ARG A 136 -0.93 37.39 -12.69
N LEU A 137 0.04 38.11 -12.12
CA LEU A 137 1.11 37.53 -11.32
C LEU A 137 0.57 36.78 -10.09
N GLN A 138 -0.39 37.37 -9.36
CA GLN A 138 -1.01 36.69 -8.22
C GLN A 138 -1.70 35.39 -8.66
N LYS A 139 -2.47 35.42 -9.76
CA LYS A 139 -3.14 34.21 -10.29
C LYS A 139 -2.13 33.12 -10.67
N ASN A 140 -1.03 33.50 -11.32
CA ASN A 140 0.02 32.56 -11.74
C ASN A 140 0.74 31.94 -10.53
N ILE A 141 1.03 32.74 -9.50
CA ILE A 141 1.62 32.24 -8.24
C ILE A 141 0.65 31.29 -7.53
N GLU A 142 -0.62 31.66 -7.34
CA GLU A 142 -1.62 30.80 -6.70
C GLU A 142 -1.82 29.49 -7.47
N THR A 143 -1.86 29.55 -8.81
CA THR A 143 -1.96 28.36 -9.68
C THR A 143 -0.73 27.46 -9.53
N LEU A 144 0.46 28.06 -9.49
CA LEU A 144 1.70 27.32 -9.30
C LEU A 144 1.76 26.63 -7.92
N GLU A 145 1.29 27.30 -6.87
CA GLU A 145 1.18 26.72 -5.52
C GLU A 145 0.19 25.55 -5.47
N ASP A 146 -0.99 25.67 -6.10
CA ASP A 146 -1.94 24.56 -6.24
C ASP A 146 -1.28 23.36 -6.94
N TYR A 147 -0.59 23.62 -8.06
CA TYR A 147 0.09 22.57 -8.82
C TYR A 147 1.19 21.90 -7.99
N LEU A 148 1.95 22.68 -7.22
CA LEU A 148 3.00 22.18 -6.34
C LEU A 148 2.43 21.31 -5.22
N ASP A 149 1.33 21.73 -4.58
CA ASP A 149 0.66 20.95 -3.54
C ASP A 149 0.11 19.63 -4.10
N ARG A 150 -0.58 19.69 -5.24
CA ARG A 150 -1.11 18.49 -5.91
C ARG A 150 -0.02 17.53 -6.33
N LEU A 151 1.12 18.04 -6.82
CA LEU A 151 2.26 17.21 -7.20
C LEU A 151 2.87 16.49 -5.97
N LYS A 152 2.97 17.17 -4.82
CA LYS A 152 3.34 16.52 -3.54
C LYS A 152 2.32 15.46 -3.15
N GLY A 153 1.03 15.78 -3.26
CA GLY A 153 -0.07 14.87 -2.96
C GLY A 153 -0.02 13.59 -3.80
N TYR A 154 0.22 13.70 -5.11
CA TYR A 154 0.37 12.54 -6.00
C TYR A 154 1.62 11.72 -5.66
N THR A 155 2.74 12.38 -5.36
CA THR A 155 3.98 11.70 -4.95
C THR A 155 3.75 10.87 -3.68
N LYS A 156 3.08 11.45 -2.67
CA LYS A 156 2.72 10.73 -1.43
C LYS A 156 1.79 9.54 -1.71
N LYS A 157 0.76 9.72 -2.54
CA LYS A 157 -0.17 8.65 -2.91
C LYS A 157 0.53 7.49 -3.61
N LEU A 158 1.45 7.77 -4.54
CA LEU A 158 2.23 6.75 -5.24
C LEU A 158 3.19 6.02 -4.30
N HIS A 159 3.81 6.75 -3.37
CA HIS A 159 4.69 6.15 -2.36
C HIS A 159 3.94 5.18 -1.44
N ILE A 160 2.79 5.59 -0.88
CA ILE A 160 1.93 4.73 -0.05
C ILE A 160 1.47 3.49 -0.83
N CYS A 161 1.07 3.68 -2.08
CA CYS A 161 0.62 2.57 -2.91
C CYS A 161 1.76 1.57 -3.22
N GLY A 162 2.99 2.06 -3.39
CA GLY A 162 4.16 1.23 -3.61
C GLY A 162 4.01 0.34 -4.84
N LYS A 163 4.15 -0.98 -4.65
CA LYS A 163 3.98 -1.99 -5.71
C LYS A 163 2.51 -2.32 -6.02
N ARG A 164 1.57 -1.97 -5.12
CA ARG A 164 0.14 -2.28 -5.25
C ARG A 164 -0.51 -1.42 -6.33
N ASN A 165 -1.72 -1.82 -6.74
CA ASN A 165 -2.54 -1.07 -7.70
C ASN A 165 -3.54 -0.12 -7.04
N SER A 166 -3.89 -0.36 -5.77
CA SER A 166 -4.82 0.46 -5.01
C SER A 166 -4.57 0.36 -3.51
N TYR A 167 -5.17 1.28 -2.76
CA TYR A 167 -5.24 1.23 -1.30
C TYR A 167 -6.43 2.06 -0.76
N SER A 168 -6.83 1.83 0.49
CA SER A 168 -7.87 2.64 1.15
C SER A 168 -7.29 3.90 1.79
N LYS A 169 -8.02 5.02 1.68
CA LYS A 169 -7.58 6.28 2.32
C LYS A 169 -7.55 6.18 3.84
N THR A 170 -8.41 5.34 4.42
CA THR A 170 -8.59 5.19 5.87
C THR A 170 -7.77 4.04 6.43
N ASP A 171 -7.50 3.01 5.63
CA ASP A 171 -6.57 1.93 5.93
C ASP A 171 -5.58 1.76 4.77
N PRO A 172 -4.40 2.39 4.86
CA PRO A 172 -3.41 2.35 3.79
C PRO A 172 -2.87 0.96 3.46
N ASP A 173 -3.04 -0.03 4.33
CA ASP A 173 -2.52 -1.39 4.12
C ASP A 173 -3.54 -2.27 3.38
N ALA A 174 -4.82 -1.97 3.51
CA ALA A 174 -5.91 -2.61 2.79
C ALA A 174 -5.84 -2.36 1.28
N THR A 175 -6.17 -3.40 0.49
CA THR A 175 -6.25 -3.30 -0.97
C THR A 175 -7.67 -3.59 -1.44
N PHE A 176 -8.10 -2.94 -2.52
CA PHE A 176 -9.45 -3.16 -3.03
C PHE A 176 -9.52 -4.46 -3.82
N MET A 177 -10.33 -5.40 -3.33
CA MET A 177 -10.51 -6.73 -3.92
C MET A 177 -11.99 -7.03 -4.15
N ARG A 178 -12.26 -7.98 -5.06
CA ARG A 178 -13.61 -8.49 -5.28
C ARG A 178 -13.94 -9.52 -4.20
N MET A 179 -15.11 -9.37 -3.58
CA MET A 179 -15.65 -10.29 -2.58
C MET A 179 -16.78 -11.12 -3.20
N LYS A 180 -17.03 -12.32 -2.64
CA LYS A 180 -18.22 -13.12 -2.99
C LYS A 180 -19.49 -12.40 -2.57
N GLU A 181 -19.48 -11.85 -1.36
CA GLU A 181 -20.58 -11.06 -0.82
C GLU A 181 -20.60 -9.65 -1.41
N ASP A 182 -21.53 -9.46 -2.33
CA ASP A 182 -21.80 -8.20 -3.00
C ASP A 182 -23.25 -7.78 -2.73
N ALA A 183 -23.46 -7.08 -1.61
CA ALA A 183 -24.80 -6.66 -1.17
C ALA A 183 -25.55 -5.80 -2.20
N MET A 184 -24.84 -5.17 -3.14
CA MET A 184 -25.42 -4.34 -4.19
C MET A 184 -25.43 -5.02 -5.57
N GLY A 185 -24.84 -6.22 -5.71
CA GLY A 185 -24.78 -6.97 -6.98
C GLY A 185 -24.07 -6.25 -8.13
N ASN A 186 -23.30 -5.20 -7.86
CA ASN A 186 -22.68 -4.32 -8.86
C ASN A 186 -21.17 -4.60 -9.06
N GLY A 187 -20.65 -5.67 -8.45
CA GLY A 187 -19.24 -6.05 -8.47
C GLY A 187 -18.33 -5.10 -7.70
N GLN A 188 -18.85 -4.36 -6.71
CA GLN A 188 -18.07 -3.34 -5.99
C GLN A 188 -16.88 -3.98 -5.25
N LEU A 189 -15.71 -3.38 -5.47
CA LEU A 189 -14.50 -3.76 -4.76
C LEU A 189 -14.53 -3.19 -3.33
N LYS A 190 -14.09 -3.99 -2.37
CA LYS A 190 -14.03 -3.62 -0.94
C LYS A 190 -12.58 -3.58 -0.46
N PRO A 191 -12.25 -2.73 0.53
CA PRO A 191 -10.93 -2.70 1.13
C PRO A 191 -10.74 -3.93 2.02
N VAL A 192 -9.84 -4.82 1.60
CA VAL A 192 -9.74 -6.19 2.11
C VAL A 192 -8.27 -6.59 2.25
N PHE A 193 -7.99 -7.47 3.21
CA PHE A 193 -6.79 -8.29 3.23
C PHE A 193 -7.08 -9.71 2.73
N ASN A 194 -6.16 -10.27 1.94
CA ASN A 194 -6.21 -11.69 1.60
C ASN A 194 -5.47 -12.47 2.68
N LEU A 195 -6.22 -13.24 3.45
CA LEU A 195 -5.67 -14.22 4.39
C LEU A 195 -5.51 -15.55 3.64
N GLN A 196 -4.36 -16.17 3.79
CA GLN A 196 -4.14 -17.53 3.33
C GLN A 196 -3.56 -18.38 4.42
N HIS A 197 -3.91 -19.66 4.37
CA HIS A 197 -3.41 -20.66 5.28
C HIS A 197 -3.10 -21.96 4.56
N GLY A 198 -2.18 -22.72 5.17
CA GLY A 198 -1.78 -24.04 4.73
C GLY A 198 -2.12 -25.05 5.81
N VAL A 199 -2.72 -26.16 5.38
CA VAL A 199 -3.19 -27.25 6.24
C VAL A 199 -2.47 -28.55 5.86
N ASP A 200 -1.95 -29.26 6.85
CA ASP A 200 -1.37 -30.60 6.72
C ASP A 200 -2.01 -31.48 7.79
N SER A 201 -2.54 -32.65 7.40
CA SER A 201 -3.28 -33.56 8.30
C SER A 201 -4.27 -32.85 9.24
N GLU A 202 -5.10 -31.95 8.68
CA GLU A 202 -6.10 -31.15 9.43
C GLU A 202 -5.54 -30.05 10.36
N TYR A 203 -4.22 -29.93 10.50
CA TYR A 203 -3.58 -28.87 11.29
C TYR A 203 -3.20 -27.66 10.43
N ILE A 204 -3.50 -26.46 10.94
CA ILE A 204 -3.00 -25.22 10.34
C ILE A 204 -1.51 -25.09 10.67
N VAL A 205 -0.67 -25.29 9.66
CA VAL A 205 0.79 -25.23 9.79
C VAL A 205 1.33 -23.87 9.33
N TRP A 206 0.65 -23.20 8.43
CA TRP A 206 1.14 -21.94 7.86
C TRP A 206 0.03 -20.91 7.68
N LEU A 207 0.37 -19.64 7.86
CA LEU A 207 -0.57 -18.52 7.78
C LEU A 207 0.13 -17.27 7.23
N THR A 208 -0.55 -16.53 6.38
CA THR A 208 -0.10 -15.21 5.92
C THR A 208 -1.27 -14.29 5.61
N VAL A 209 -1.05 -12.99 5.77
CA VAL A 209 -2.02 -11.95 5.43
C VAL A 209 -1.33 -10.95 4.51
N GLY A 210 -1.99 -10.55 3.44
CA GLY A 210 -1.39 -9.58 2.52
C GLY A 210 -2.35 -8.86 1.58
N PRO A 211 -1.85 -7.84 0.87
CA PRO A 211 -2.61 -7.02 -0.07
C PRO A 211 -2.82 -7.68 -1.45
N GLN A 212 -2.39 -8.92 -1.65
CA GLN A 212 -2.45 -9.62 -2.93
C GLN A 212 -3.88 -10.10 -3.23
N PRO A 213 -4.46 -9.77 -4.39
CA PRO A 213 -5.81 -10.21 -4.74
C PRO A 213 -5.88 -11.69 -5.12
N THR A 214 -4.78 -12.24 -5.66
CA THR A 214 -4.71 -13.60 -6.18
C THR A 214 -3.74 -14.47 -5.39
N ASP A 215 -3.93 -15.77 -5.53
CA ASP A 215 -3.23 -16.77 -4.72
C ASP A 215 -1.85 -17.15 -5.31
N THR A 216 -1.48 -16.53 -6.45
CA THR A 216 -0.28 -16.87 -7.23
C THR A 216 1.03 -16.56 -6.51
N GLN A 217 1.08 -15.49 -5.71
CA GLN A 217 2.31 -15.16 -4.96
C GLN A 217 2.62 -16.17 -3.85
N PHE A 218 1.63 -16.96 -3.43
CA PHE A 218 1.78 -17.93 -2.35
C PHE A 218 2.29 -19.27 -2.87
N TRP A 219 2.01 -19.60 -4.14
CA TRP A 219 2.66 -20.70 -4.85
C TRP A 219 4.20 -20.58 -4.83
N ILE A 220 4.71 -19.35 -4.90
CA ILE A 220 6.14 -19.05 -4.80
C ILE A 220 6.67 -19.38 -3.39
N VAL A 221 5.89 -19.09 -2.34
CA VAL A 221 6.27 -19.36 -0.94
C VAL A 221 6.36 -20.85 -0.68
N LEU A 222 5.39 -21.62 -1.19
CA LEU A 222 5.43 -23.08 -1.05
C LEU A 222 6.62 -23.68 -1.78
N LYS A 223 6.80 -23.30 -3.06
CA LYS A 223 7.86 -23.83 -3.91
C LYS A 223 9.26 -23.64 -3.29
N TYR A 224 9.52 -22.47 -2.70
CA TYR A 224 10.86 -22.10 -2.24
C TYR A 224 11.01 -22.06 -0.71
N GLY A 225 9.95 -22.35 0.04
CA GLY A 225 9.93 -22.19 1.49
C GLY A 225 9.65 -23.50 2.21
N PHE A 226 8.45 -24.03 1.99
CA PHE A 226 8.00 -25.27 2.64
C PHE A 226 8.84 -26.47 2.19
N PHE A 227 8.98 -26.68 0.88
CA PHE A 227 9.63 -27.88 0.32
C PHE A 227 11.17 -27.87 0.35
N THR A 228 11.80 -26.71 0.45
CA THR A 228 13.27 -26.60 0.38
C THR A 228 13.93 -26.44 1.75
N LYS A 229 13.23 -25.90 2.74
CA LYS A 229 13.80 -25.73 4.10
C LYS A 229 13.25 -26.73 5.12
N LYS A 230 12.18 -27.49 4.81
CA LYS A 230 11.46 -28.32 5.80
C LYS A 230 11.21 -27.60 7.14
N THR A 231 11.17 -26.26 7.10
CA THR A 231 11.01 -25.42 8.27
C THR A 231 9.80 -24.55 7.99
N ILE A 232 8.74 -24.79 8.75
CA ILE A 232 7.48 -24.07 8.63
C ILE A 232 7.68 -22.73 9.31
N VAL A 233 8.07 -21.71 8.54
CA VAL A 233 8.24 -20.35 9.05
C VAL A 233 7.46 -19.40 8.15
N SER A 234 6.88 -18.35 8.74
CA SER A 234 6.34 -17.23 7.99
C SER A 234 7.49 -16.59 7.19
N ILE A 235 7.62 -16.94 5.91
CA ILE A 235 8.70 -16.44 5.07
C ILE A 235 8.24 -15.13 4.40
N ASP A 236 9.08 -14.09 4.48
CA ASP A 236 8.94 -12.92 3.62
C ASP A 236 9.14 -13.35 2.15
N THR A 237 8.02 -13.35 1.42
CA THR A 237 7.91 -13.81 0.03
C THR A 237 8.88 -13.09 -0.91
N ALA A 238 9.23 -11.84 -0.61
CA ALA A 238 10.11 -11.02 -1.45
C ALA A 238 11.61 -11.29 -1.22
N GLN A 239 11.97 -11.86 -0.07
CA GLN A 239 13.34 -12.26 0.24
C GLN A 239 13.64 -13.65 -0.34
N LEU A 240 12.73 -14.59 -0.15
CA LEU A 240 12.83 -15.97 -0.64
C LEU A 240 12.96 -16.07 -2.17
N TYR A 241 12.24 -15.21 -2.90
CA TYR A 241 12.30 -15.15 -4.36
C TYR A 241 13.66 -14.65 -4.88
N ARG A 242 14.33 -13.75 -4.14
CA ARG A 242 15.66 -13.24 -4.50
C ARG A 242 16.75 -14.29 -4.26
N GLU A 243 16.61 -15.06 -3.18
CA GLU A 243 17.57 -16.09 -2.78
C GLU A 243 17.54 -17.33 -3.69
N ASN A 244 16.40 -17.66 -4.31
CA ASN A 244 16.22 -18.93 -5.03
C ASN A 244 16.16 -18.82 -6.56
N ARG A 245 16.45 -17.64 -7.14
CA ARG A 245 16.45 -17.43 -8.60
C ARG A 245 17.54 -18.21 -9.33
N GLU A 246 18.59 -18.64 -8.63
CA GLU A 246 19.75 -19.34 -9.20
C GLU A 246 19.61 -20.86 -9.22
N LYS A 247 18.65 -21.45 -8.48
CA LYS A 247 18.52 -22.90 -8.30
C LYS A 247 17.33 -23.43 -9.08
N GLY A 248 17.51 -23.55 -10.40
CA GLY A 248 16.52 -24.17 -11.27
C GLY A 248 16.38 -25.67 -10.99
N SER A 249 15.24 -26.10 -10.48
CA SER A 249 14.55 -27.37 -10.81
C SER A 249 13.42 -27.63 -9.82
N CYS A 250 12.24 -27.97 -10.34
CA CYS A 250 11.34 -29.02 -9.86
C CYS A 250 9.99 -28.85 -10.58
N ARG A 251 9.65 -29.85 -11.41
CA ARG A 251 8.35 -30.02 -12.07
C ARG A 251 7.44 -30.79 -11.12
N PHE A 252 6.23 -30.29 -10.87
CA PHE A 252 5.15 -31.10 -10.31
C PHE A 252 3.81 -30.73 -10.95
N THR A 253 3.03 -31.76 -11.20
CA THR A 253 1.74 -31.76 -11.91
C THR A 253 0.61 -31.40 -10.94
N ILE A 254 -0.36 -30.61 -11.39
CA ILE A 254 -1.54 -30.20 -10.64
C ILE A 254 -2.71 -31.10 -11.10
N TYR A 255 -3.46 -31.68 -10.16
CA TYR A 255 -4.82 -32.18 -10.41
C TYR A 255 -5.82 -31.05 -10.15
#